data_AF-A0A402AP95-F1
#
_entry.id   AF-A0A402AP95-F1
#
_cell.length_a   1.000
_cell.length_b   1.000
_cell.length_c   1.000
_cell.angle_alpha   90.00
_cell.angle_beta   90.00
_cell.angle_gamma   90.00
#
_symmetry.space_group_name_H-M   'P 1'
#
loop_
_entity.id
_entity.type
_entity.pdbx_description
1 polymer ?
#
loop_
_entity_poly.entity_id
_entity_poly.type
_entity_poly.pdbx_seq_one_letter_code
_entity_poly.pdbx_strand_id
1 'polypeptide(L)' 'MQTRQAKARLRMVEYRGRVSASMIYDNLPIYDTFRLIDPDTLLGVMDYKGMEQPFFFKLHRDK' A
#
# COMPACT_ATOMS: atom_id res chain seq x y z
N MET A 1 0.33 18.18 -5.89
CA MET A 1 0.88 18.05 -7.27
C MET A 1 0.33 16.76 -7.88
N GLN A 2 -0.53 16.87 -8.88
CA GLN A 2 -1.12 15.70 -9.57
C GLN A 2 -0.20 15.30 -10.72
N THR A 3 0.31 14.07 -10.71
CA THR A 3 1.20 13.58 -11.77
C THR A 3 0.35 13.02 -12.91
N ARG A 4 0.64 13.41 -14.15
CA ARG A 4 -0.08 12.93 -15.35
C ARG A 4 0.20 11.46 -15.69
N GLN A 5 1.21 10.87 -15.08
CA GLN A 5 1.60 9.47 -15.27
C GLN A 5 1.39 8.71 -13.96
N ALA A 6 0.89 7.48 -14.07
CA ALA A 6 0.87 6.54 -12.95
C ALA A 6 2.32 6.33 -12.46
N LYS A 7 2.53 6.51 -11.15
CA LYS A 7 3.84 6.32 -10.49
C LYS A 7 3.86 5.12 -9.55
N ALA A 8 2.83 4.29 -9.64
CA ALA A 8 2.67 3.11 -8.85
C ALA A 8 1.85 2.05 -9.59
N ARG A 9 2.05 0.79 -9.23
CA ARG A 9 1.37 -0.37 -9.79
C ARG A 9 0.86 -1.27 -8.66
N LEU A 10 -0.31 -1.88 -8.87
CA LEU A 10 -0.83 -2.90 -7.95
C LEU A 10 -0.31 -4.28 -8.34
N ARG A 11 0.13 -5.05 -7.35
CA ARG A 11 0.50 -6.46 -7.48
C ARG A 11 0.02 -7.25 -6.27
N MET A 12 -0.16 -8.55 -6.44
CA MET A 12 -0.32 -9.45 -5.30
C MET A 12 1.07 -9.77 -4.76
N VAL A 13 1.31 -9.47 -3.49
CA VAL A 13 2.61 -9.65 -2.81
C VAL A 13 2.37 -10.38 -1.49
N GLU A 14 3.27 -11.29 -1.13
CA GLU A 14 3.27 -11.89 0.19
C GLU A 14 3.87 -10.93 1.22
N TYR A 15 3.09 -10.59 2.25
CA TYR A 15 3.55 -9.79 3.37
C TYR A 15 3.24 -10.52 4.68
N ARG A 16 4.29 -10.77 5.49
CA ARG A 16 4.21 -11.53 6.76
C ARG A 16 3.45 -12.87 6.60
N GLY A 17 3.78 -13.65 5.57
CA GLY A 17 3.22 -14.99 5.34
C GLY A 17 1.81 -15.02 4.74
N ARG A 18 1.30 -13.88 4.26
CA ARG A 18 -0.02 -13.84 3.61
C ARG A 18 0.01 -12.94 2.37
N VAL A 19 -0.44 -13.48 1.24
CA VAL A 19 -0.63 -12.74 -0.01
C VAL A 19 -1.71 -11.67 0.16
N SER A 20 -1.44 -10.46 -0.31
CA SER A 20 -2.39 -9.35 -0.36
C SER A 20 -2.11 -8.41 -1.52
N ALA A 21 -3.08 -7.54 -1.83
CA ALA A 21 -2.88 -6.46 -2.78
C ALA A 21 -1.90 -5.43 -2.17
N SER A 22 -0.86 -5.10 -2.93
CA SER A 22 0.14 -4.11 -2.55
C SER A 22 0.37 -3.11 -3.68
N MET A 23 0.40 -1.82 -3.34
CA MET A 23 0.78 -0.76 -4.25
C MET A 23 2.29 -0.54 -4.17
N ILE A 24 2.95 -0.69 -5.30
CA ILE A 24 4.41 -0.57 -5.44
C ILE A 24 4.70 0.69 -6.23
N TYR A 25 5.48 1.60 -5.64
CA TYR A 25 5.86 2.84 -6.32
C TYR A 25 7.04 2.61 -7.27
N ASP A 26 6.99 3.23 -8.44
CA ASP A 26 8.01 3.03 -9.48
C ASP A 26 9.33 3.70 -9.13
N ASN A 27 9.27 4.84 -8.42
CA ASN A 27 10.41 5.69 -8.13
C ASN A 27 10.67 5.87 -6.62
N LEU A 28 9.93 5.18 -5.76
CA LEU A 28 10.10 5.22 -4.31
C LEU A 28 10.25 3.79 -3.80
N PRO A 29 11.17 3.52 -2.85
CA PRO A 29 11.35 2.19 -2.28
C PRO A 29 10.27 1.92 -1.22
N ILE A 30 8.99 2.02 -1.63
CA ILE A 30 7.80 1.91 -0.80
C ILE A 30 6.89 0.81 -1.35
N TYR A 31 6.49 -0.10 -0.46
CA TYR A 31 5.38 -1.01 -0.67
C TYR A 31 4.25 -0.72 0.31
N ASP A 32 3.08 -0.36 -0.21
CA ASP A 32 1.87 -0.18 0.59
C ASP A 32 1.02 -1.44 0.49
N THR A 33 1.03 -2.28 1.53
CA THR A 33 0.24 -3.52 1.55
C THR A 33 -1.10 -3.32 2.24
N PHE A 34 -2.18 -3.75 1.60
CA PHE A 34 -3.54 -3.51 2.09
C PHE A 34 -4.16 -4.72 2.77
N ARG A 35 -5.04 -4.49 3.74
CA ARG A 35 -5.92 -5.49 4.37
C ARG A 35 -7.34 -4.92 4.48
N LEU A 36 -8.32 -5.73 4.13
CA LEU A 36 -9.72 -5.37 4.31
C LEU A 36 -10.05 -5.31 5.80
N ILE A 37 -10.62 -4.19 6.25
CA ILE A 37 -11.25 -4.06 7.58
C ILE A 37 -12.75 -4.28 7.44
N ASP A 38 -13.37 -3.59 6.48
CA ASP A 38 -14.79 -3.64 6.14
C ASP A 38 -14.98 -3.26 4.65
N PRO A 39 -16.20 -3.32 4.08
CA PRO A 39 -16.42 -3.08 2.64
C PRO A 39 -15.87 -1.75 2.08
N ASP A 40 -15.74 -0.73 2.94
CA ASP A 40 -15.33 0.62 2.55
C ASP A 40 -14.00 1.05 3.16
N THR A 41 -13.37 0.21 3.99
CA THR A 41 -12.15 0.56 4.71
C THR A 41 -11.05 -0.47 4.52
N LEU A 42 -9.87 0.02 4.13
CA LEU A 42 -8.64 -0.75 4.06
C LEU A 42 -7.64 -0.26 5.11
N LEU A 43 -6.97 -1.19 5.80
CA LEU A 43 -5.73 -0.94 6.50
C LEU A 43 -4.58 -0.97 5.48
N GLY A 44 -3.78 0.09 5.42
CA GLY A 44 -2.53 0.14 4.68
C GLY A 44 -1.33 0.01 5.61
N VAL A 45 -0.35 -0.78 5.18
CA VAL A 45 0.96 -0.91 5.83
C VAL A 45 2.00 -0.42 4.84
N MET A 46 2.59 0.74 5.12
CA MET A 46 3.68 1.33 4.34
C MET A 46 5.00 0.75 4.82
N ASP A 47 5.63 -0.04 3.98
CA ASP A 47 6.97 -0.56 4.16
C ASP A 47 7.95 0.27 3.33
N TYR A 48 8.69 1.16 3.99
CA TYR A 48 9.74 1.96 3.39
C TYR A 48 11.10 1.31 3.68
N LYS A 49 11.89 1.05 2.63
CA LYS A 49 13.21 0.46 2.78
C LYS A 49 14.11 1.29 3.69
N GLY A 50 14.51 0.72 4.83
CA GLY A 50 15.38 1.37 5.81
C GLY A 50 14.64 1.98 7.01
N MET A 51 13.31 1.89 7.05
CA MET A 51 12.54 2.20 8.25
C MET A 51 12.49 0.97 9.17
N GLU A 52 12.77 1.15 10.46
CA GLU A 52 12.76 0.03 11.43
C GLU A 52 11.37 -0.57 11.65
N GLN A 53 10.33 0.27 11.54
CA GLN A 53 8.95 -0.13 11.77
C GLN A 53 8.06 0.40 10.65
N PRO A 54 7.11 -0.42 10.14
CA PRO A 54 6.20 0.05 9.11
C PRO A 54 5.24 1.10 9.65
N PHE A 55 4.82 2.02 8.78
CA PHE A 55 3.78 3.00 9.09
C PHE A 55 2.41 2.48 8.71
N PHE A 56 1.41 2.70 9.56
CA PHE A 56 0.04 2.25 9.33
C PHE A 56 -0.87 3.42 8.96
N PHE A 57 -1.73 3.21 7.97
CA PHE A 57 -2.74 4.18 7.56
C PHE A 57 -4.05 3.48 7.21
N LYS A 58 -5.12 4.25 7.04
CA LYS A 58 -6.41 3.74 6.57
C LYS A 58 -6.80 4.44 5.28
N LEU A 59 -7.38 3.69 4.36
CA LEU A 59 -8.07 4.24 3.20
C LEU A 59 -9.55 4.02 3.40
N HIS A 60 -10.33 5.06 3.07
CA HIS A 60 -11.78 4.96 2.97
C HIS A 60 -12.16 5.14 1.50
N ARG A 61 -13.12 4.35 1.03
CA ARG A 61 -13.68 4.51 -0.31
C ARG A 61 -14.40 5.85 -0.39
N ASP A 62 -14.06 6.66 -1.40
CA ASP A 62 -14.83 7.86 -1.70
C ASP A 62 -16.20 7.48 -2.29
N LYS A 63 -17.21 8.30 -2.04
CA LYS A 63 -18.61 7.98 -2.42
C LYS A 63 -18.89 8.22 -3.89
#